data_AF-A0A4R8XAY8-F1
#
_entry.id   AF-A0A4R8XAY8-F1
#
_cell.length_a   1.000
_cell.length_b   1.000
_cell.length_c   1.000
_cell.angle_alpha   90.00
_cell.angle_beta   90.00
_cell.angle_gamma   90.00
#
_symmetry.space_group_name_H-M   'P 1'
#
loop_
_entity.id
_entity.type
_entity.pdbx_description
1 polymer ?
#
loop_
_entity_poly.entity_id
_entity_poly.type
_entity_poly.pdbx_seq_one_letter_code
_entity_poly.pdbx_strand_id
1 'polypeptide(L)' 'MLVLADRGFSGFRLWAQAAATGADLLWWVKTNLRPRHQETLADGSWLATIIPTSGRGGNRHHH' A
#
# COMPACT_ATOMS: atom_id res chain seq x y z
N MET A 1 -16.76 -6.12 -1.05
CA MET A 1 -15.96 -7.37 -1.00
C MET A 1 -14.62 -6.99 -0.41
N LEU A 2 -14.17 -7.65 0.66
CA LEU A 2 -12.88 -7.35 1.29
C LEU A 2 -11.77 -8.19 0.64
N VAL A 3 -10.70 -7.55 0.17
CA VAL A 3 -9.53 -8.21 -0.38
C VAL A 3 -8.34 -8.00 0.53
N LEU A 4 -7.76 -9.11 0.99
CA LEU A 4 -6.53 -9.16 1.77
C LEU A 4 -5.34 -9.38 0.84
N ALA A 5 -4.42 -8.43 0.78
CA ALA A 5 -3.16 -8.59 0.05
C ALA A 5 -2.01 -8.92 1.02
N ASP A 6 -1.42 -10.11 0.87
CA ASP A 6 -0.22 -10.56 1.59
C ASP A 6 1.07 -10.41 0.72
N ARG A 7 2.23 -10.58 1.35
CA ARG A 7 3.60 -10.35 0.85
C ARG A 7 3.80 -10.74 -0.62
N GLY A 8 4.17 -9.76 -1.44
CA GLY A 8 4.56 -9.96 -2.85
C GLY A 8 3.70 -9.17 -3.85
N PHE A 9 2.62 -8.54 -3.38
CA PHE A 9 1.79 -7.67 -4.21
C PHE A 9 2.61 -6.50 -4.77
N SER A 10 2.58 -6.29 -6.09
CA SER A 10 3.14 -5.09 -6.74
C SER A 10 2.28 -3.88 -6.35
N GLY A 11 2.59 -3.36 -5.16
CA GLY A 11 1.62 -2.78 -4.24
C GLY A 11 0.85 -1.55 -4.71
N PHE A 12 1.28 -0.85 -5.75
CA PHE A 12 0.53 0.30 -6.27
C PHE A 12 -0.40 -0.06 -7.44
N ARG A 13 0.11 -0.79 -8.44
CA ARG A 13 -0.67 -1.05 -9.67
C ARG A 13 -1.82 -2.01 -9.41
N LEU A 14 -1.54 -3.12 -8.73
CA LEU A 14 -2.58 -4.09 -8.39
C LEU A 14 -3.57 -3.51 -7.37
N TRP A 15 -3.11 -2.63 -6.47
CA TRP A 15 -3.99 -1.91 -5.55
C TRP A 15 -4.97 -1.01 -6.31
N ALA A 16 -4.50 -0.22 -7.27
CA ALA A 16 -5.38 0.60 -8.09
C ALA A 16 -6.41 -0.23 -8.86
N GLN A 17 -6.00 -1.40 -9.39
CA GLN A 17 -6.91 -2.31 -10.08
C GLN A 17 -7.98 -2.90 -9.15
N ALA A 18 -7.59 -3.37 -7.96
CA ALA A 18 -8.53 -3.92 -7.00
C ALA A 18 -9.47 -2.85 -6.42
N ALA A 19 -8.96 -1.64 -6.18
CA ALA A 19 -9.78 -0.52 -5.72
C ALA A 19 -10.83 -0.13 -6.77
N ALA A 20 -10.48 -0.18 -8.06
CA ALA A 20 -11.39 0.13 -9.16
C ALA A 20 -12.59 -0.84 -9.26
N THR A 21 -12.53 -2.02 -8.64
CA THR A 21 -13.69 -2.94 -8.57
C THR A 21 -14.66 -2.61 -7.44
N GLY A 22 -14.41 -1.56 -6.66
CA GLY A 22 -15.19 -1.23 -5.46
C GLY A 22 -14.92 -2.19 -4.29
N ALA A 23 -13.77 -2.86 -4.28
CA ALA A 23 -13.36 -3.70 -3.17
C ALA A 23 -12.78 -2.85 -2.03
N ASP A 24 -13.11 -3.22 -0.80
CA ASP A 24 -12.41 -2.75 0.38
C ASP A 24 -11.09 -3.51 0.46
N LEU A 25 -9.98 -2.82 0.70
CA LEU A 25 -8.65 -3.41 0.64
C LEU A 25 -7.95 -3.33 2.00
N LEU A 26 -7.38 -4.45 2.43
CA LEU A 26 -6.56 -4.54 3.65
C LEU A 26 -5.23 -5.21 3.31
N TRP A 27 -4.12 -4.63 3.76
CA TRP A 27 -2.77 -5.16 3.50
C TRP A 27 -1.90 -5.20 4.77
N TRP A 28 -0.84 -5.99 4.70
CA TRP A 28 0.28 -5.87 5.62
C TRP A 28 1.38 -5.02 4.97
N VAL A 29 1.80 -3.99 5.70
CA VAL A 29 2.93 -3.14 5.29
C VAL A 29 4.16 -3.46 6.12
N LYS A 30 5.34 -3.21 5.55
CA LYS A 30 6.59 -3.29 6.33
C LYS A 30 6.58 -2.18 7.39
N THR A 31 7.13 -2.47 8.56
CA THR A 31 7.27 -1.50 9.68
C THR A 31 8.15 -0.30 9.35
N ASN A 32 8.96 -0.40 8.30
CA ASN A 32 9.77 0.71 7.78
C ASN A 32 9.01 1.64 6.81
N LEU A 33 7.72 1.38 6.52
CA LEU A 33 6.88 2.34 5.80
C LEU A 33 6.82 3.66 6.59
N ARG A 34 6.91 4.78 5.87
CA ARG A 34 6.83 6.12 6.44
C ARG A 34 5.70 6.89 5.74
N PRO A 35 4.43 6.62 6.08
CA PRO A 35 3.32 7.37 5.53
C PRO A 35 3.39 8.81 6.05
N ARG A 36 3.19 9.79 5.17
CA ARG A 36 3.05 11.19 5.56
C ARG A 36 1.59 11.44 5.93
N HIS A 37 1.32 11.57 7.23
CA HIS A 37 0.01 11.96 7.75
C HIS A 37 -0.46 13.27 7.08
N GLN A 38 -1.75 13.33 6.75
CA GLN A 38 -2.41 14.50 6.20
C GLN A 38 -3.51 15.00 7.14
N GLU A 39 -4.39 14.10 7.58
CA GLU A 39 -5.57 14.45 8.35
C GLU A 39 -6.00 13.28 9.24
N THR A 40 -6.58 13.62 10.39
CA THR A 40 -7.32 12.67 11.23
C THR A 40 -8.81 12.87 11.02
N LEU A 41 -9.50 11.82 10.58
CA LEU A 41 -10.93 11.81 10.31
C LEU A 41 -11.74 11.69 11.62
N ALA A 42 -13.04 11.98 11.54
CA ALA A 42 -13.92 12.01 12.70
C ALA A 42 -14.07 10.64 13.41
N ASP A 43 -13.82 9.54 12.69
CA ASP A 43 -13.82 8.18 13.23
C ASP A 43 -12.48 7.77 13.86
N GLY A 44 -11.51 8.68 13.90
CA GLY A 44 -10.17 8.45 14.43
C GLY A 44 -9.20 7.79 13.45
N SER A 45 -9.65 7.41 12.25
CA SER A 45 -8.77 6.96 11.18
C SER A 45 -7.98 8.13 10.57
N TRP A 46 -6.92 7.83 9.82
CA TRP A 46 -6.03 8.85 9.24
C TRP A 46 -5.95 8.75 7.72
N LEU A 47 -5.94 9.91 7.07
CA LEU A 47 -5.53 10.04 5.68
C LEU A 47 -4.02 10.29 5.63
N ALA A 48 -3.31 9.57 4.75
CA ALA A 48 -1.87 9.73 4.58
C ALA A 48 -1.41 9.50 3.13
N THR A 49 -0.35 10.21 2.71
CA THR A 49 0.33 9.93 1.44
C THR A 49 1.50 8.99 1.66
N ILE A 50 1.59 7.96 0.82
CA ILE A 50 2.80 7.16 0.67
C ILE A 50 3.52 7.68 -0.57
N ILE A 51 4.69 8.29 -0.38
CA ILE A 51 5.55 8.71 -1.49
C ILE A 51 6.47 7.54 -1.82
N PRO A 52 6.45 6.98 -3.04
CA PRO A 52 7.45 6.02 -3.46
C PRO A 52 8.82 6.69 -3.38
N THR A 53 9.69 6.21 -2.50
CA THR A 53 11.10 6.54 -2.64
C THR A 53 11.55 5.90 -3.95
N SER A 54 12.18 6.67 -4.84
CA SER A 54 12.74 6.21 -6.11
C SER A 54 13.92 5.27 -5.85
N GLY A 55 13.63 4.09 -5.31
CA GLY A 55 14.55 2.96 -5.23
C GLY A 55 14.67 2.35 -6.60
N ARG A 56 15.74 2.73 -7.32
CA ARG A 56 16.24 2.05 -8.52
C ARG A 56 16.21 0.52 -8.28
N GLY A 57 15.74 -0.22 -9.28
CA GLY A 57 15.33 -1.63 -9.22
C GLY A 57 16.16 -2.52 -8.30
N GLY A 58 15.48 -3.20 -7.39
CA GLY A 58 16.04 -4.34 -6.66
C GLY A 58 16.34 -5.45 -7.66
N ASN A 59 17.63 -5.62 -7.96
CA ASN A 59 18.16 -6.75 -8.69
C ASN A 59 17.78 -8.03 -7.93
N ARG A 60 16.81 -8.79 -8.45
CA ARG A 60 16.50 -10.14 -7.98
C ARG A 60 17.59 -11.04 -8.53
N HIS A 61 18.68 -11.19 -7.78
CA HIS A 61 19.54 -12.35 -7.97
C HIS A 61 18.81 -13.57 -7.46
N HIS A 62 18.46 -14.44 -8.40
CA HIS A 62 18.20 -15.84 -8.16
C HIS A 62 19.39 -16.48 -7.45
N HIS A 63 19.13 -17.23 -6.39
CA HIS A 63 19.82 -18.46 -6.05
C HIS A 63 18.87 -19.37 -5.28
#